data_AF-A0A3N5IPD2-F1
#
_entry.id   AF-A0A3N5IPD2-F1
#
_cell.length_a   1.000
_cell.length_b   1.000
_cell.length_c   1.000
_cell.angle_alpha   90.00
_cell.angle_beta   90.00
_cell.angle_gamma   90.00
#
_symmetry.space_group_name_H-M   'P 1'
#
loop_
_entity.id
_entity.type
_entity.pdbx_description
1 polymer ?
#
loop_
_entity_poly.entity_id
_entity_poly.type
_entity_poly.pdbx_seq_one_letter_code
_entity_poly.pdbx_strand_id
1 'polypeptide(L)'
;SGPALLNPRIYEKLVLPVEKEIFSQIKGPVVLHVCGDTDPIIEFMCQTGAAGISIEEKADLKRAVEIAHRHGVKVFGNVATATTIFNGTPKEVYQEAIAALTNGTDFLCPGCGIAPGSPLENIIQIKKARDDFFK
;
A
#
# COMPACT_ATOMS: atom_id res chain seq x y z
N SER A 1 4.58 -4.30 12.13
CA SER A 1 4.64 -5.76 11.96
C SER A 1 3.34 -6.27 11.38
N GLY A 2 3.38 -7.04 10.29
CA GLY A 2 2.16 -7.49 9.58
C GLY A 2 1.46 -8.70 10.19
N PRO A 3 0.22 -9.00 9.75
CA PRO A 3 -0.60 -10.09 10.29
C PRO A 3 0.02 -11.48 10.14
N ALA A 4 0.93 -11.64 9.16
CA ALA A 4 1.70 -12.86 8.97
C ALA A 4 2.60 -13.22 10.18
N LEU A 5 2.93 -12.24 11.04
CA LEU A 5 3.80 -12.42 12.20
C LEU A 5 3.06 -12.18 13.53
N LEU A 6 1.98 -11.40 13.52
CA LEU A 6 1.24 -11.04 14.73
C LEU A 6 -0.27 -11.22 14.52
N ASN A 7 -0.92 -11.85 15.48
CA ASN A 7 -2.38 -11.90 15.51
C ASN A 7 -2.97 -10.47 15.52
N PRO A 8 -4.02 -10.16 14.75
CA PRO A 8 -4.64 -8.83 14.73
C PRO A 8 -5.01 -8.27 16.12
N ARG A 9 -5.43 -9.12 17.05
CA ARG A 9 -5.72 -8.70 18.44
C ARG A 9 -4.48 -8.27 19.20
N ILE A 10 -3.32 -8.84 18.88
CA ILE A 10 -2.03 -8.42 19.45
C ILE A 10 -1.63 -7.08 18.84
N TYR A 11 -1.84 -6.89 17.53
CA TYR A 11 -1.62 -5.61 16.87
C TYR A 11 -2.42 -4.49 17.56
N GLU A 12 -3.73 -4.68 17.72
CA GLU A 12 -4.62 -3.71 18.37
C GLU A 12 -4.17 -3.35 19.79
N LYS A 13 -3.77 -4.36 20.58
CA LYS A 13 -3.44 -4.16 22.01
C LYS A 13 -2.05 -3.60 22.24
N LEU A 14 -1.07 -3.95 21.40
CA LEU A 14 0.35 -3.67 21.67
C LEU A 14 1.01 -2.77 20.63
N VAL A 15 0.63 -2.89 19.35
CA VAL A 15 1.29 -2.16 18.25
C VAL A 15 0.61 -0.82 18.02
N LEU A 16 -0.72 -0.82 17.87
CA LEU A 16 -1.51 0.37 17.59
C LEU A 16 -1.29 1.51 18.61
N PRO A 17 -1.24 1.28 19.95
CA PRO A 17 -1.03 2.37 20.90
C PRO A 17 0.36 3.00 20.76
N VAL A 18 1.38 2.19 20.46
CA VAL A 18 2.76 2.64 20.29
C VAL A 18 2.90 3.44 18.98
N GLU A 19 2.31 2.96 17.89
CA GLU A 19 2.29 3.69 16.61
C GLU A 19 1.57 5.04 16.76
N LYS A 20 0.43 5.09 17.47
CA LYS A 20 -0.27 6.35 17.79
C LYS A 20 0.62 7.34 18.54
N GLU A 21 1.32 6.86 19.58
CA GLU A 21 2.21 7.71 20.37
C GLU A 21 3.35 8.27 19.50
N ILE A 22 4.02 7.42 18.72
CA ILE A 22 5.11 7.83 17.83
C ILE A 22 4.60 8.85 16.80
N PHE A 23 3.48 8.56 16.14
CA PHE A 23 2.97 9.40 15.05
C PHE A 23 2.53 10.77 15.57
N SER A 24 2.02 10.85 16.80
CA SER A 24 1.64 12.13 17.43
C SER A 24 2.83 13.08 17.65
N GLN A 25 4.06 12.56 17.68
CA GLN A 25 5.27 13.34 17.92
C GLN A 25 5.98 13.74 16.62
N ILE A 26 5.61 13.15 15.48
CA ILE A 26 6.22 13.45 14.18
C ILE A 26 5.63 14.75 13.61
N LYS A 27 6.52 15.64 13.17
CA LYS A 27 6.12 16.87 12.47
C LYS A 27 5.96 16.59 10.98
N GLY A 28 4.72 16.41 10.52
CA GLY A 28 4.37 16.21 9.12
C GLY A 28 3.54 14.95 8.87
N PRO A 29 3.11 14.71 7.62
CA PRO A 29 2.31 13.54 7.28
C PRO A 29 3.16 12.26 7.38
N VAL A 30 2.57 11.22 7.98
CA VAL A 30 3.17 9.88 8.10
C VAL A 30 2.40 8.92 7.20
N VAL A 31 3.13 8.08 6.46
CA VAL A 31 2.56 6.93 5.72
C VAL A 31 3.02 5.65 6.40
N LEU A 32 2.07 4.83 6.81
CA LEU A 32 2.33 3.54 7.44
C LEU A 32 2.34 2.43 6.39
N HIS A 33 3.50 1.80 6.19
CA HIS A 33 3.63 0.61 5.36
C HIS A 33 3.69 -0.66 6.23
N VAL A 34 2.91 -1.67 5.87
CA VAL A 34 2.95 -3.00 6.49
C VAL A 34 2.95 -4.07 5.40
N CYS A 35 3.99 -4.91 5.37
CA CYS A 35 4.11 -6.01 4.41
C CYS A 35 3.10 -7.14 4.68
N GLY A 36 2.78 -7.91 3.63
CA GLY A 36 1.92 -9.07 3.66
C GLY A 36 0.44 -8.77 3.43
N ASP A 37 -0.40 -9.76 3.73
CA ASP A 37 -1.85 -9.58 3.75
C ASP A 37 -2.26 -8.74 4.97
N THR A 38 -2.62 -7.49 4.71
CA THR A 38 -3.03 -6.51 5.72
C THR A 38 -4.54 -6.42 5.93
N ASP A 39 -5.35 -7.16 5.17
CA ASP A 39 -6.82 -7.09 5.26
C ASP A 39 -7.36 -7.16 6.70
N PRO A 40 -6.83 -8.02 7.60
CA PRO A 40 -7.32 -8.12 8.97
C PRO A 40 -7.02 -6.89 9.86
N ILE A 41 -6.12 -5.99 9.43
CA ILE A 41 -5.62 -4.87 10.26
C ILE A 41 -5.77 -3.49 9.60
N ILE A 42 -6.32 -3.39 8.39
CA ILE A 42 -6.50 -2.09 7.70
C ILE A 42 -7.19 -1.06 8.61
N GLU A 43 -8.26 -1.48 9.29
CA GLU A 43 -9.00 -0.64 10.24
C GLU A 43 -8.08 -0.09 11.35
N PHE A 44 -7.24 -0.94 11.93
CA PHE A 44 -6.29 -0.51 12.96
C PHE A 44 -5.18 0.38 12.40
N MET A 45 -4.66 0.09 11.21
CA MET A 45 -3.68 0.92 10.53
C MET A 45 -4.22 2.34 10.31
N CYS A 46 -5.49 2.49 9.92
CA CYS A 46 -6.13 3.79 9.74
C CYS A 46 -6.28 4.57 11.06
N GLN A 47 -6.44 3.86 12.17
CA GLN A 47 -6.59 4.48 13.49
C GLN A 47 -5.27 4.96 14.10
N THR A 48 -4.12 4.64 13.51
CA THR A 48 -2.79 5.05 14.04
C THR A 48 -2.55 6.56 14.03
N GLY A 49 -3.33 7.32 13.26
CA GLY A 49 -3.07 8.74 12.97
C GLY A 49 -2.19 8.96 11.74
N ALA A 50 -1.89 7.90 10.98
CA ALA A 50 -1.23 8.03 9.69
C ALA A 50 -2.08 8.83 8.70
N ALA A 51 -1.44 9.67 7.89
CA ALA A 51 -2.07 10.38 6.78
C ALA A 51 -2.37 9.43 5.60
N GLY A 52 -1.62 8.32 5.51
CA GLY A 52 -1.86 7.28 4.53
C GLY A 52 -1.37 5.90 4.98
N ILE A 53 -1.89 4.87 4.34
CA ILE A 53 -1.46 3.48 4.48
C ILE A 53 -0.92 2.96 3.15
N SER A 54 0.17 2.21 3.21
CA SER A 54 0.78 1.55 2.06
C SER A 54 0.65 0.03 2.22
N ILE A 55 0.05 -0.61 1.22
CA ILE A 55 -0.31 -2.03 1.25
C ILE A 55 0.25 -2.79 0.04
N GLU A 56 0.48 -4.09 0.21
CA GLU A 56 0.95 -5.00 -0.85
C GLU A 56 -0.20 -5.52 -1.72
N GLU A 57 0.16 -6.19 -2.81
CA GLU A 57 -0.78 -6.84 -3.75
C GLU A 57 -1.64 -7.93 -3.11
N LYS A 58 -1.23 -8.44 -1.94
CA LYS A 58 -1.93 -9.50 -1.21
C LYS A 58 -3.20 -9.03 -0.51
N ALA A 59 -3.32 -7.73 -0.25
CA ALA A 59 -4.51 -7.14 0.35
C ALA A 59 -5.54 -6.77 -0.73
N ASP A 60 -6.82 -6.79 -0.38
CA ASP A 60 -7.88 -6.29 -1.24
C ASP A 60 -7.83 -4.75 -1.27
N LEU A 61 -7.18 -4.22 -2.32
CA LEU A 61 -7.00 -2.78 -2.49
C LEU A 61 -8.31 -2.00 -2.47
N LYS A 62 -9.36 -2.51 -3.15
CA LYS A 62 -10.62 -1.78 -3.25
C LYS A 62 -11.27 -1.68 -1.88
N ARG A 63 -11.30 -2.80 -1.14
CA ARG A 63 -11.80 -2.82 0.23
C ARG A 63 -10.97 -1.94 1.17
N ALA A 64 -9.65 -1.95 1.01
CA ALA A 64 -8.77 -1.11 1.81
C ALA A 64 -9.01 0.39 1.57
N VAL A 65 -9.21 0.80 0.31
CA VAL A 65 -9.62 2.16 -0.07
C VAL A 65 -10.95 2.54 0.59
N GLU A 66 -11.96 1.69 0.49
CA GLU A 66 -13.27 1.93 1.11
C GLU A 66 -13.15 2.12 2.64
N ILE A 67 -12.35 1.31 3.33
CA ILE A 67 -12.12 1.43 4.77
C ILE A 67 -11.35 2.73 5.08
N ALA A 68 -10.23 2.96 4.41
CA ALA A 68 -9.33 4.08 4.67
C ALA A 68 -10.02 5.44 4.44
N HIS A 69 -10.82 5.56 3.39
CA HIS A 69 -11.55 6.79 3.07
C HIS A 69 -12.58 7.15 4.15
N ARG A 70 -13.21 6.16 4.82
CA ARG A 70 -14.09 6.43 5.98
C ARG A 70 -13.35 7.07 7.17
N HIS A 71 -12.04 6.85 7.26
CA HIS A 71 -11.16 7.46 8.26
C HIS A 71 -10.43 8.72 7.76
N GLY A 72 -10.68 9.14 6.51
CA GLY A 72 -9.94 10.25 5.89
C GLY A 72 -8.47 9.94 5.58
N VAL A 73 -8.11 8.65 5.54
CA VAL A 73 -6.74 8.16 5.30
C VAL A 73 -6.56 7.83 3.82
N LYS A 74 -5.38 8.16 3.27
CA LYS A 74 -5.02 7.90 1.87
C LYS A 74 -4.44 6.50 1.67
N VAL A 75 -4.66 5.88 0.51
CA VAL A 75 -4.10 4.56 0.19
C VAL A 75 -3.00 4.65 -0.86
N PHE A 76 -1.88 4.01 -0.57
CA PHE A 76 -0.69 3.90 -1.41
C PHE A 76 -0.52 2.46 -1.88
N GLY A 77 -0.26 2.26 -3.17
CA GLY A 77 0.03 0.95 -3.75
C GLY A 77 -0.83 0.62 -4.98
N ASN A 78 -0.90 -0.65 -5.37
CA ASN A 78 -0.21 -1.80 -4.76
C ASN A 78 0.42 -2.75 -5.78
N VAL A 79 1.00 -2.19 -6.85
CA VAL A 79 1.64 -2.98 -7.94
C VAL A 79 2.71 -3.91 -7.37
N ALA A 80 2.64 -5.21 -7.67
CA ALA A 80 3.42 -6.23 -6.98
C ALA A 80 4.92 -6.10 -7.30
N THR A 81 5.75 -6.05 -6.27
CA THR A 81 7.20 -5.80 -6.44
C THR A 81 7.95 -7.02 -6.95
N ALA A 82 7.78 -8.17 -6.28
CA ALA A 82 8.56 -9.37 -6.55
C ALA A 82 8.05 -10.13 -7.79
N THR A 83 6.74 -10.30 -7.91
CA THR A 83 6.12 -11.11 -8.98
C THR A 83 5.99 -10.34 -10.28
N THR A 84 5.73 -9.03 -10.22
CA THR A 84 5.31 -8.27 -11.41
C THR A 84 6.39 -7.27 -11.82
N ILE A 85 6.85 -6.40 -10.92
CA ILE A 85 7.91 -5.43 -11.27
C ILE A 85 9.25 -6.12 -11.54
N PHE A 86 9.65 -7.08 -10.70
CA PHE A 86 10.95 -7.74 -10.82
C PHE A 86 10.93 -8.91 -11.81
N ASN A 87 10.02 -9.89 -11.63
CA ASN A 87 9.98 -11.11 -12.45
C ASN A 87 9.00 -11.06 -13.63
N GLY A 88 8.13 -10.06 -13.70
CA GLY A 88 7.11 -9.94 -14.73
C GLY A 88 7.58 -9.13 -15.95
N THR A 89 6.59 -8.79 -16.77
CA THR A 89 6.76 -8.07 -18.03
C THR A 89 6.25 -6.63 -17.93
N PRO A 90 6.67 -5.72 -18.84
CA PRO A 90 6.15 -4.36 -18.87
C PRO A 90 4.62 -4.32 -19.00
N LYS A 91 4.04 -5.26 -19.76
CA LYS A 91 2.60 -5.34 -19.95
C LYS A 91 1.87 -5.67 -18.64
N GLU A 92 2.37 -6.61 -17.85
CA GLU A 92 1.77 -6.99 -16.57
C GLU A 92 1.83 -5.84 -15.57
N VAL A 93 2.97 -5.14 -15.49
CA VAL A 93 3.10 -3.95 -14.62
C VAL A 93 2.11 -2.85 -15.01
N TYR A 94 1.97 -2.60 -16.32
CA TYR A 94 0.98 -1.64 -16.81
C TYR A 94 -0.45 -2.05 -16.41
N GLN A 95 -0.80 -3.32 -16.58
CA GLN A 95 -2.13 -3.84 -16.27
C GLN A 95 -2.45 -3.77 -14.77
N GLU A 96 -1.52 -4.15 -13.90
CA GLU A 96 -1.68 -4.01 -12.45
C GLU A 96 -1.79 -2.55 -12.02
N ALA A 97 -1.02 -1.65 -12.64
CA ALA A 97 -1.12 -0.23 -12.36
C ALA A 97 -2.49 0.35 -12.74
N ILE A 98 -3.05 -0.03 -13.89
CA ILE A 98 -4.42 0.33 -14.28
C ILE A 98 -5.45 -0.25 -13.31
N ALA A 99 -5.28 -1.50 -12.88
CA ALA A 99 -6.17 -2.12 -11.90
C ALA A 99 -6.14 -1.37 -10.55
N ALA A 100 -4.95 -0.98 -10.08
CA ALA A 100 -4.81 -0.22 -8.84
C ALA A 100 -5.49 1.15 -8.91
N LEU A 101 -5.35 1.87 -10.03
CA LEU A 101 -6.06 3.12 -10.29
C LEU A 101 -7.58 2.92 -10.34
N THR A 102 -8.03 1.87 -11.03
CA THR A 102 -9.46 1.52 -11.13
C THR A 102 -10.06 1.19 -9.76
N ASN A 103 -9.27 0.57 -8.88
CA ASN A 103 -9.66 0.24 -7.51
C ASN A 103 -9.53 1.42 -6.54
N GLY A 104 -9.15 2.60 -7.01
CA GLY A 104 -9.21 3.85 -6.25
C GLY A 104 -7.99 4.15 -5.38
N THR A 105 -6.81 3.59 -5.68
CA THR A 105 -5.57 4.01 -5.01
C THR A 105 -5.39 5.53 -5.11
N ASP A 106 -5.09 6.19 -3.99
CA ASP A 106 -4.83 7.63 -3.97
C ASP A 106 -3.42 7.96 -4.48
N PHE A 107 -2.48 7.05 -4.23
CA PHE A 107 -1.09 7.17 -4.66
C PHE A 107 -0.63 5.87 -5.30
N LEU A 108 -0.60 5.85 -6.63
CA LEU A 108 -0.09 4.71 -7.39
C LEU A 108 1.42 4.56 -7.16
N CYS A 109 1.80 3.45 -6.55
CA CYS A 109 3.20 3.08 -6.33
C CYS A 109 3.35 1.55 -6.25
N PRO A 110 4.60 1.03 -6.23
CA PRO A 110 4.84 -0.36 -5.88
C PRO A 110 4.24 -0.71 -4.51
N GLY A 111 3.82 -1.96 -4.34
CA GLY A 111 3.25 -2.46 -3.08
C GLY A 111 4.27 -2.60 -1.94
N CYS A 112 5.57 -2.65 -2.25
CA CYS A 112 6.67 -2.77 -1.29
C CYS A 112 7.94 -2.08 -1.84
N GLY A 113 9.11 -2.36 -1.26
CA GLY A 113 10.39 -1.89 -1.79
C GLY A 113 10.70 -2.48 -3.18
N ILE A 114 11.18 -1.64 -4.11
CA ILE A 114 11.65 -2.09 -5.42
C ILE A 114 12.92 -2.93 -5.23
N ALA A 115 12.93 -4.15 -5.76
CA ALA A 115 14.08 -5.04 -5.64
C ALA A 115 15.27 -4.52 -6.48
N PRO A 116 16.51 -4.59 -5.97
CA PRO A 116 17.68 -4.32 -6.78
C PRO A 116 17.71 -5.19 -8.04
N GLY A 117 17.92 -4.57 -9.20
CA GLY A 117 17.91 -5.26 -10.49
C GLY A 117 16.54 -5.35 -11.17
N SER A 118 15.47 -4.79 -10.59
CA SER A 118 14.19 -4.63 -11.30
C SER A 118 14.39 -3.91 -12.64
N PRO A 119 13.87 -4.46 -13.76
CA PRO A 119 14.02 -3.83 -15.08
C PRO A 119 13.43 -2.42 -15.10
N LEU A 120 14.19 -1.45 -15.61
CA LEU A 120 13.70 -0.07 -15.74
C LEU A 120 12.43 -0.01 -16.62
N GLU A 121 12.39 -0.81 -17.69
CA GLU A 121 11.25 -0.88 -18.61
C GLU A 121 9.95 -1.33 -17.94
N ASN A 122 10.04 -2.08 -16.83
CA ASN A 122 8.91 -2.47 -16.00
C ASN A 122 8.49 -1.27 -15.13
N ILE A 123 9.43 -0.66 -14.41
CA ILE A 123 9.14 0.46 -13.48
C ILE A 123 8.46 1.65 -14.19
N ILE A 124 8.92 2.00 -15.40
CA ILE A 124 8.34 3.12 -16.17
C ILE A 124 6.87 2.89 -16.56
N GLN A 125 6.37 1.65 -16.53
CA GLN A 125 4.98 1.34 -16.87
C GLN A 125 4.00 1.85 -15.82
N ILE A 126 4.43 1.98 -14.56
CA ILE A 126 3.60 2.57 -13.51
C ILE A 126 3.28 4.02 -13.85
N LYS A 127 4.29 4.80 -14.26
CA LYS A 127 4.12 6.17 -14.73
C LYS A 127 3.25 6.20 -15.99
N LYS A 128 3.54 5.35 -16.97
CA LYS A 128 2.79 5.30 -18.23
C LYS A 128 1.31 5.00 -18.01
N ALA A 129 0.98 4.01 -17.18
CA ALA A 129 -0.39 3.65 -16.82
C ALA A 129 -1.14 4.82 -16.18
N ARG A 130 -0.52 5.54 -15.24
CA ARG A 130 -1.09 6.76 -14.66
C ARG A 130 -1.36 7.81 -15.72
N ASP A 131 -0.36 8.12 -16.54
CA ASP A 131 -0.48 9.14 -17.58
C ASP A 131 -1.57 8.77 -18.61
N ASP A 132 -1.76 7.49 -18.92
CA ASP A 132 -2.80 7.04 -19.85
C ASP A 132 -4.20 7.01 -19.21
N PHE A 133 -4.32 6.70 -17.92
CA PHE A 133 -5.61 6.60 -17.20
C PHE A 133 -6.30 7.95 -17.02
N PHE A 134 -5.53 9.04 -16.86
CA PHE A 134 -6.05 10.39 -16.64
C PHE A 134 -5.99 11.30 -17.88
N LYS A 135 -5.74 10.72 -19.06
CA LYS A 135 -5.82 11.45 -20.33
C LYS A 135 -7.24 11.88 -20.66
#